data_AF-A0A5N6VDN3-F1
#
_entry.id   AF-A0A5N6VDN3-F1
#
_cell.length_a   1.000
_cell.length_b   1.000
_cell.length_c   1.000
_cell.angle_alpha   90.00
_cell.angle_beta   90.00
_cell.angle_gamma   90.00
#
_symmetry.space_group_name_H-M   'P 1'
#
loop_
_entity.id
_entity.type
_entity.pdbx_description
1 polymer ?
#
loop_
_entity_poly.entity_id
_entity_poly.type
_entity_poly.pdbx_seq_one_letter_code
_entity_poly.pdbx_strand_id
1 'polypeptide(L)'
;MWFPLEDAESRDQGTSPDLSAQLPIRLATTTTTTSPSAESPGSSIIQDEYVQSRYPIRTAASASTPTRLCRLTPITAKGTSSFGKRHNKSHTLCRRCGRRSFHVQKSTCANCGYPSAKVRKYNWSEKAKRRKTTGTGRMRHLKEVHRRFKNGFQTGTPKGARGPESQ
;
A
#
# COMPACT_ATOMS: atom_id res chain seq x y z
N MET A 1 -14.58 11.49 -50.30
CA MET A 1 -16.00 11.89 -50.22
C MET A 1 -16.37 11.92 -48.75
N TRP A 2 -16.50 13.14 -48.25
CA TRP A 2 -16.78 13.51 -46.88
C TRP A 2 -18.30 13.69 -46.80
N PHE A 3 -18.98 12.97 -45.92
CA PHE A 3 -20.41 13.20 -45.65
C PHE A 3 -20.56 13.83 -44.25
N PRO A 4 -21.21 15.00 -44.13
CA PRO A 4 -21.36 15.73 -42.88
C PRO A 4 -22.51 15.24 -41.97
N LEU A 5 -22.36 15.72 -40.74
CA LEU A 5 -23.22 15.87 -39.56
C LEU A 5 -24.65 16.36 -39.83
N GLU A 6 -25.63 15.86 -39.05
CA GLU A 6 -26.84 16.54 -38.50
C GLU A 6 -27.65 15.47 -37.71
N ASP A 7 -27.63 15.47 -36.38
CA ASP A 7 -28.53 16.16 -35.43
C ASP A 7 -29.79 15.35 -35.06
N ALA A 8 -29.81 14.83 -33.82
CA ALA A 8 -31.02 14.44 -33.11
C ALA A 8 -30.83 14.64 -31.60
N GLU A 9 -31.46 15.72 -31.14
CA GLU A 9 -31.56 16.22 -29.78
C GLU A 9 -32.72 15.53 -29.03
N SER A 10 -32.52 15.11 -27.78
CA SER A 10 -33.53 15.06 -26.70
C SER A 10 -32.88 14.50 -25.43
N ARG A 11 -32.54 15.37 -24.47
CA ARG A 11 -33.36 15.72 -23.30
C ARG A 11 -33.71 14.52 -22.42
N ASP A 12 -32.93 14.35 -21.35
CA ASP A 12 -33.48 14.04 -20.03
C ASP A 12 -32.64 14.74 -18.96
N GLN A 13 -33.22 15.78 -18.36
CA GLN A 13 -32.68 16.52 -17.24
C GLN A 13 -33.12 15.82 -15.95
N GLY A 14 -32.19 15.13 -15.29
CA GLY A 14 -32.36 14.62 -13.93
C GLY A 14 -31.78 15.61 -12.92
N THR A 15 -32.64 16.48 -12.39
CA THR A 15 -32.35 17.38 -11.27
C THR A 15 -31.94 16.58 -10.04
N SER A 16 -30.72 16.79 -9.54
CA SER A 16 -30.23 16.25 -8.26
C SER A 16 -30.28 17.36 -7.21
N PRO A 17 -30.92 17.17 -6.04
CA PRO A 17 -30.92 18.19 -5.00
C PRO A 17 -29.61 18.20 -4.20
N ASP A 18 -29.18 19.43 -3.93
CA ASP A 18 -28.10 19.88 -3.07
C ASP A 18 -28.28 19.41 -1.61
N LEU A 19 -27.23 18.83 -1.02
CA LEU A 19 -27.10 18.68 0.43
C LEU A 19 -25.81 19.37 0.87
N SER A 20 -25.90 20.68 0.98
CA SER A 20 -25.05 21.48 1.84
C SER A 20 -25.60 21.43 3.28
N ALA A 21 -24.82 20.90 4.22
CA ALA A 21 -25.03 21.11 5.66
C ALA A 21 -23.67 21.07 6.38
N GLN A 22 -23.16 22.27 6.67
CA GLN A 22 -22.12 22.53 7.65
C GLN A 22 -22.79 22.78 9.01
N LEU A 23 -22.15 22.40 10.13
CA LEU A 23 -22.09 23.23 11.35
C LEU A 23 -20.89 22.81 12.24
N PRO A 24 -20.02 23.75 12.66
CA PRO A 24 -19.07 23.59 13.75
C PRO A 24 -19.56 24.34 15.03
N ILE A 25 -19.36 23.75 16.21
CA ILE A 25 -19.70 24.38 17.50
C ILE A 25 -18.43 24.82 18.24
N ARG A 26 -18.49 26.00 18.86
CA ARG A 26 -17.41 26.82 19.44
C ARG A 26 -17.32 26.77 20.99
N LEU A 27 -16.08 26.91 21.48
CA LEU A 27 -15.48 27.73 22.59
C LEU A 27 -15.78 27.58 24.12
N ALA A 28 -14.73 27.99 24.88
CA ALA A 28 -14.65 28.67 26.21
C ALA A 28 -14.22 27.81 27.44
N THR A 29 -12.97 27.93 27.97
CA THR A 29 -12.40 28.81 29.05
C THR A 29 -12.87 28.56 30.49
N THR A 30 -11.93 28.41 31.45
CA THR A 30 -11.83 29.20 32.71
C THR A 30 -10.62 28.80 33.58
N THR A 31 -10.06 29.83 34.21
CA THR A 31 -8.94 29.95 35.16
C THR A 31 -9.32 29.54 36.58
N THR A 32 -8.37 29.14 37.44
CA THR A 32 -8.44 29.40 38.90
C THR A 32 -7.04 29.44 39.54
N THR A 33 -6.84 30.51 40.29
CA THR A 33 -5.72 30.96 41.14
C THR A 33 -5.59 30.16 42.44
N THR A 34 -4.40 30.10 43.06
CA THR A 34 -4.16 30.31 44.52
C THR A 34 -2.66 30.18 44.85
N SER A 35 -2.10 31.23 45.45
CA SER A 35 -0.83 31.28 46.21
C SER A 35 -1.14 31.30 47.71
N PRO A 36 -0.20 30.95 48.61
CA PRO A 36 0.44 31.98 49.45
C PRO A 36 1.91 31.71 49.94
N SER A 37 2.62 32.82 50.25
CA SER A 37 3.52 33.18 51.41
C SER A 37 4.45 32.13 52.08
N ALA A 38 5.62 32.38 52.68
CA ALA A 38 6.58 33.50 52.90
C ALA A 38 7.79 32.95 53.75
N GLU A 39 8.83 33.79 53.95
CA GLU A 39 9.84 33.81 55.06
C GLU A 39 11.30 33.28 54.84
N SER A 40 12.24 34.01 55.47
CA SER A 40 13.70 34.13 55.21
C SER A 40 14.58 33.62 56.41
N PRO A 41 15.83 34.10 56.70
CA PRO A 41 17.14 33.51 56.34
C PRO A 41 18.17 33.33 57.52
N GLY A 42 19.42 32.92 57.23
CA GLY A 42 20.63 33.04 58.09
C GLY A 42 21.21 31.70 58.57
N SER A 43 22.51 31.47 58.85
CA SER A 43 23.76 32.23 58.97
C SER A 43 24.92 31.18 58.94
N SER A 44 26.07 31.37 58.29
CA SER A 44 27.33 32.03 58.74
C SER A 44 28.45 31.08 59.24
N ILE A 45 29.67 31.28 58.68
CA ILE A 45 31.01 31.21 59.33
C ILE A 45 31.58 29.78 59.59
N ILE A 46 32.70 29.32 58.99
CA ILE A 46 34.12 29.62 59.34
C ILE A 46 35.08 29.22 58.19
N GLN A 47 35.89 30.21 57.77
CA GLN A 47 37.32 30.27 57.42
C GLN A 47 37.98 29.32 56.40
N ASP A 48 38.45 29.98 55.35
CA ASP A 48 39.61 29.67 54.51
C ASP A 48 40.90 29.44 55.34
N GLU A 49 41.54 28.29 55.13
CA GLU A 49 42.98 28.21 54.89
C GLU A 49 43.16 27.46 53.55
N TYR A 50 43.43 28.21 52.48
CA TYR A 50 44.79 28.53 52.02
C TYR A 50 45.42 27.40 51.17
N VAL A 51 44.84 27.26 49.97
CA VAL A 51 45.49 27.16 48.66
C VAL A 51 47.02 26.97 48.64
N GLN A 52 47.50 25.84 48.13
CA GLN A 52 48.39 25.80 46.94
C GLN A 52 48.90 24.38 46.66
N SER A 53 48.34 23.73 45.63
CA SER A 53 49.13 23.22 44.51
C SER A 53 48.24 22.50 43.52
N ARG A 54 48.22 23.06 42.31
CA ARG A 54 47.59 22.53 41.09
C ARG A 54 46.08 22.53 41.18
N TYR A 55 45.43 23.42 40.44
CA TYR A 55 44.32 23.14 39.51
C TYR A 55 43.63 24.50 39.25
N PRO A 56 43.77 25.09 38.06
CA PRO A 56 43.01 26.28 37.72
C PRO A 56 41.51 26.00 37.78
N ILE A 57 40.82 26.96 38.37
CA ILE A 57 39.43 26.98 38.80
C ILE A 57 38.53 27.00 37.56
N ARG A 58 37.69 25.97 37.40
CA ARG A 58 36.45 26.07 36.61
C ARG A 58 35.29 25.85 37.55
N THR A 59 34.62 26.95 37.85
CA THR A 59 33.38 27.02 38.64
C THR A 59 32.31 26.11 38.05
N ALA A 60 31.79 25.23 38.90
CA ALA A 60 30.60 24.44 38.64
C ALA A 60 29.36 25.32 38.85
N ALA A 61 28.54 25.47 37.81
CA ALA A 61 27.14 25.83 37.98
C ALA A 61 26.34 24.55 38.21
N SER A 62 25.94 24.40 39.48
CA SER A 62 24.77 23.72 40.04
C SER A 62 24.07 22.62 39.26
N ALA A 63 23.97 21.48 39.96
CA ALA A 63 23.06 20.39 39.70
C ALA A 63 21.61 20.85 39.48
N SER A 64 21.01 20.40 38.38
CA SER A 64 19.63 19.94 38.37
C SER A 64 19.49 18.82 37.33
N THR A 65 19.21 17.61 37.84
CA THR A 65 18.67 16.44 37.12
C THR A 65 19.55 15.76 36.04
N PRO A 66 20.20 14.63 36.35
CA PRO A 66 20.62 13.66 35.34
C PRO A 66 19.44 12.77 34.95
N THR A 67 18.40 13.34 34.36
CA THR A 67 17.38 12.53 33.67
C THR A 67 16.97 13.18 32.37
N ARG A 68 17.96 13.49 31.54
CA ARG A 68 17.80 13.27 30.10
C ARG A 68 17.87 11.76 29.84
N LEU A 69 16.96 11.02 30.48
CA LEU A 69 16.34 9.92 29.77
C LEU A 69 15.69 10.63 28.59
N CYS A 70 16.42 10.71 27.46
CA CYS A 70 15.77 10.50 26.20
C CYS A 70 15.02 9.19 26.42
N ARG A 71 13.78 9.32 26.89
CA ARG A 71 12.82 8.25 26.98
C ARG A 71 12.67 7.89 25.52
N LEU A 72 13.54 6.99 25.07
CA LEU A 72 13.45 6.27 23.83
C LEU A 72 12.14 5.53 24.00
N THR A 73 11.03 6.22 23.75
CA THR A 73 9.85 5.58 23.22
C THR A 73 10.40 4.68 22.12
N PRO A 74 10.08 3.37 22.10
CA PRO A 74 10.47 2.56 20.97
C PRO A 74 9.82 3.25 19.77
N ILE A 75 10.64 4.02 19.08
CA ILE A 75 10.28 4.71 17.87
C ILE A 75 9.67 3.61 17.03
N THR A 76 8.36 3.70 16.80
CA THR A 76 7.74 3.06 15.65
C THR A 76 8.29 3.82 14.44
N ALA A 77 9.59 3.66 14.23
CA ALA A 77 10.38 4.33 13.23
C ALA A 77 9.94 3.72 11.91
N LYS A 78 9.11 4.49 11.20
CA LYS A 78 8.76 4.23 9.82
C LYS A 78 10.03 4.40 8.99
N GLY A 79 10.17 3.63 7.92
CA GLY A 79 11.36 3.69 7.06
C GLY A 79 12.38 2.60 7.41
N THR A 80 13.67 2.94 7.33
CA THR A 80 14.81 2.00 7.25
C THR A 80 14.81 0.93 8.35
N SER A 81 14.64 1.33 9.61
CA SER A 81 14.62 0.42 10.76
C SER A 81 13.49 -0.63 10.70
N SER A 82 12.35 -0.30 10.10
CA SER A 82 11.22 -1.23 9.92
C SER A 82 11.44 -2.24 8.79
N PHE A 83 12.26 -1.93 7.78
CA PHE A 83 12.47 -2.82 6.63
C PHE A 83 13.26 -4.08 7.00
N GLY A 84 14.19 -3.98 7.97
CA GLY A 84 14.96 -5.14 8.46
C GLY A 84 14.10 -6.27 9.04
N LYS A 85 12.88 -5.95 9.52
CA LYS A 85 11.95 -6.92 10.11
C LYS A 85 11.04 -7.62 9.08
N ARG A 86 11.16 -7.35 7.78
CA ARG A 86 10.23 -7.85 6.72
C ARG A 86 10.60 -9.25 6.18
N HIS A 87 10.84 -10.21 7.07
CA HIS A 87 11.16 -11.59 6.68
C HIS A 87 9.91 -12.41 6.29
N ASN A 88 8.77 -12.16 6.92
CA ASN A 88 7.50 -12.83 6.62
C ASN A 88 6.96 -12.45 5.24
N LYS A 89 6.50 -13.44 4.45
CA LYS A 89 5.96 -13.22 3.11
C LYS A 89 4.46 -13.50 3.09
N SER A 90 3.66 -12.46 2.86
CA SER A 90 2.21 -12.60 2.71
C SER A 90 1.82 -13.23 1.37
N HIS A 91 2.65 -13.05 0.33
CA HIS A 91 2.38 -13.52 -1.03
C HIS A 91 3.37 -14.56 -1.55
N THR A 92 2.83 -15.65 -2.08
CA THR A 92 3.56 -16.74 -2.76
C THR A 92 3.09 -16.90 -4.22
N LEU A 93 3.75 -17.80 -4.97
CA LEU A 93 3.41 -18.09 -6.35
C LEU A 93 2.04 -18.76 -6.45
N CYS A 94 1.19 -18.25 -7.34
CA CYS A 94 -0.13 -18.83 -7.60
C CYS A 94 -0.05 -19.91 -8.68
N ARG A 95 -0.62 -21.10 -8.42
CA ARG A 95 -0.66 -22.23 -9.36
C ARG A 95 -1.30 -21.90 -10.71
N ARG A 96 -2.37 -21.08 -10.74
CA ARG A 96 -3.07 -20.75 -11.99
C ARG A 96 -2.32 -19.74 -12.87
N CYS A 97 -1.78 -18.67 -12.27
CA CYS A 97 -1.22 -17.55 -13.03
C CYS A 97 0.30 -17.43 -12.99
N GLY A 98 1.01 -18.24 -12.19
CA GLY A 98 2.47 -18.21 -12.07
C GLY A 98 3.04 -16.92 -11.46
N ARG A 99 2.20 -16.01 -10.96
CA ARG A 99 2.61 -14.74 -10.35
C ARG A 99 2.64 -14.86 -8.83
N ARG A 100 3.55 -14.13 -8.17
CA ARG A 100 3.61 -13.99 -6.71
C ARG A 100 2.46 -13.10 -6.22
N SER A 101 1.26 -13.65 -6.17
CA SER A 101 0.04 -12.92 -5.82
C SER A 101 -0.93 -13.75 -4.99
N PHE A 102 -0.56 -14.99 -4.65
CA PHE A 102 -1.37 -15.82 -3.77
C PHE A 102 -1.15 -15.40 -2.33
N HIS A 103 -2.19 -14.91 -1.66
CA HIS A 103 -2.12 -14.52 -0.26
C HIS A 103 -2.25 -15.76 0.61
N VAL A 104 -1.25 -16.04 1.45
CA VAL A 104 -1.18 -17.30 2.23
C VAL A 104 -2.31 -17.39 3.26
N GLN A 105 -2.48 -16.37 4.11
CA GLN A 105 -3.49 -16.40 5.17
C GLN A 105 -4.92 -16.39 4.62
N LYS A 106 -5.20 -15.53 3.63
CA LYS A 106 -6.53 -15.37 3.01
C LYS A 106 -6.81 -16.41 1.93
N SER A 107 -5.86 -17.32 1.67
CA SER A 107 -5.92 -18.37 0.64
C SER A 107 -6.48 -17.91 -0.71
N THR A 108 -6.17 -16.68 -1.14
CA THR A 108 -6.78 -16.04 -2.31
C THR A 108 -5.75 -15.32 -3.17
N CYS A 109 -5.86 -15.46 -4.49
CA CYS A 109 -4.95 -14.81 -5.42
C CYS A 109 -5.44 -13.43 -5.83
N ALA A 110 -4.65 -12.40 -5.48
CA ALA A 110 -4.93 -11.02 -5.85
C ALA A 110 -4.87 -10.78 -7.38
N ASN A 111 -4.24 -11.63 -8.18
CA ASN A 111 -4.20 -11.43 -9.63
C ASN A 111 -5.34 -12.14 -10.37
N CYS A 112 -5.55 -13.44 -10.12
CA CYS A 112 -6.49 -14.26 -10.89
C CYS A 112 -7.74 -14.70 -10.12
N GLY A 113 -7.80 -14.50 -8.81
CA GLY A 113 -8.95 -14.89 -7.98
C GLY A 113 -8.94 -16.34 -7.47
N TYR A 114 -7.94 -17.17 -7.81
CA TYR A 114 -7.83 -18.54 -7.28
C TYR A 114 -8.05 -18.57 -5.76
N PRO A 115 -8.95 -19.41 -5.21
CA PRO A 115 -9.55 -20.64 -5.79
C PRO A 115 -10.78 -20.45 -6.69
N SER A 116 -11.28 -19.23 -6.91
CA SER A 116 -12.51 -19.00 -7.72
C SER A 116 -12.45 -19.70 -9.09
N ALA A 117 -13.55 -20.28 -9.54
CA ALA A 117 -13.61 -20.94 -10.85
C ALA A 117 -13.33 -19.94 -11.99
N LYS A 118 -14.00 -18.78 -11.95
CA LYS A 118 -13.80 -17.70 -12.91
C LYS A 118 -12.51 -16.92 -12.63
N VAL A 119 -11.83 -16.50 -13.69
CA VAL A 119 -10.68 -15.60 -13.58
C VAL A 119 -11.16 -14.19 -13.25
N ARG A 120 -10.60 -13.60 -12.20
CA ARG A 120 -10.90 -12.23 -11.77
C ARG A 120 -10.53 -11.21 -12.86
N LYS A 121 -11.52 -10.44 -13.31
CA LYS A 121 -11.40 -9.34 -14.28
C LYS A 121 -12.17 -8.13 -13.73
N TYR A 122 -11.64 -6.94 -13.99
CA TYR A 122 -12.32 -5.69 -13.64
C TYR A 122 -12.44 -4.79 -14.84
N ASN A 123 -13.55 -4.07 -14.94
CA ASN A 123 -13.82 -3.21 -16.08
C ASN A 123 -13.04 -1.91 -16.07
N TRP A 124 -12.75 -1.38 -14.89
CA TRP A 124 -11.96 -0.17 -14.69
C TRP A 124 -10.47 -0.32 -15.03
N SER A 125 -9.95 -1.53 -15.24
CA SER A 125 -8.53 -1.75 -15.56
C SER A 125 -8.32 -2.32 -16.95
N GLU A 126 -8.36 -1.46 -17.97
CA GLU A 126 -8.23 -1.84 -19.37
C GLU A 126 -6.87 -2.50 -19.69
N LYS A 127 -5.77 -1.93 -19.17
CA LYS A 127 -4.43 -2.51 -19.30
C LYS A 127 -4.33 -3.91 -18.71
N ALA A 128 -5.03 -4.17 -17.61
CA ALA A 128 -5.04 -5.50 -16.99
C ALA A 128 -5.83 -6.52 -17.82
N LYS A 129 -6.92 -6.10 -18.49
CA LYS A 129 -7.64 -6.93 -19.45
C LYS A 129 -6.71 -7.37 -20.57
N ARG A 130 -6.08 -6.40 -21.26
CA ARG A 130 -5.19 -6.64 -22.42
C ARG A 130 -4.09 -7.66 -22.15
N ARG A 131 -3.49 -7.65 -20.96
CA ARG A 131 -2.43 -8.59 -20.54
C ARG A 131 -2.90 -10.03 -20.33
N LYS A 132 -4.21 -10.29 -20.28
CA LYS A 132 -4.80 -11.61 -19.97
C LYS A 132 -5.78 -12.10 -21.03
N THR A 133 -6.02 -11.33 -22.08
CA THR A 133 -6.93 -11.69 -23.16
C THR A 133 -6.39 -12.89 -23.94
N THR A 134 -7.29 -13.65 -24.56
CA THR A 134 -6.97 -14.65 -25.59
C THR A 134 -6.01 -14.04 -26.61
N GLY A 135 -5.00 -14.78 -27.07
CA GLY A 135 -3.95 -14.25 -27.95
C GLY A 135 -2.61 -14.01 -27.27
N THR A 136 -2.58 -13.77 -25.96
CA THR A 136 -1.34 -13.42 -25.23
C THR A 136 -0.40 -14.62 -24.97
N GLY A 137 -0.89 -15.85 -25.10
CA GLY A 137 -0.13 -17.07 -24.83
C GLY A 137 0.03 -17.98 -26.05
N ARG A 138 0.50 -19.21 -25.83
CA ARG A 138 0.86 -20.16 -26.90
C ARG A 138 -0.30 -20.68 -27.77
N MET A 139 -1.57 -20.37 -27.43
CA MET A 139 -2.80 -20.74 -28.17
C MET A 139 -2.77 -22.11 -28.89
N ARG A 140 -2.38 -23.19 -28.18
CA ARG A 140 -2.12 -24.51 -28.80
C ARG A 140 -3.29 -25.01 -29.66
N HIS A 141 -4.51 -24.84 -29.18
CA HIS A 141 -5.71 -25.26 -29.91
C HIS A 141 -6.16 -24.20 -30.93
N LEU A 142 -6.41 -22.97 -30.48
CA LEU A 142 -7.00 -21.94 -31.35
C LEU A 142 -6.15 -21.59 -32.58
N LYS A 143 -4.81 -21.68 -32.49
CA LYS A 143 -3.92 -21.45 -33.64
C LYS A 143 -4.17 -22.45 -34.77
N GLU A 144 -4.40 -23.70 -34.41
CA GLU A 144 -4.64 -24.82 -35.34
C GLU A 144 -6.07 -24.80 -35.91
N VAL A 145 -7.04 -24.32 -35.13
CA VAL A 145 -8.47 -24.28 -35.52
C VAL A 145 -8.70 -23.52 -36.83
N HIS A 146 -8.06 -22.37 -37.04
CA HIS A 146 -8.22 -21.60 -38.28
C HIS A 146 -7.75 -22.36 -39.54
N ARG A 147 -6.70 -23.19 -39.40
CA ARG A 147 -6.21 -24.05 -40.50
C ARG A 147 -7.16 -25.22 -40.73
N ARG A 148 -7.62 -25.87 -39.66
CA ARG A 148 -8.60 -26.97 -39.74
C ARG A 148 -9.94 -26.53 -40.33
N PHE A 149 -10.37 -25.30 -40.03
CA PHE A 149 -11.59 -24.71 -40.57
C PHE A 149 -11.55 -24.63 -42.10
N LYS A 150 -10.43 -24.14 -42.67
CA LYS A 150 -10.23 -24.07 -44.14
C LYS A 150 -10.21 -25.46 -44.79
N ASN A 151 -9.78 -26.48 -44.04
CA ASN A 151 -9.72 -27.86 -44.49
C ASN A 151 -11.01 -28.65 -44.18
N GLY A 152 -12.08 -27.99 -43.71
CA GLY A 152 -13.39 -28.63 -43.47
C GLY A 152 -13.41 -29.60 -42.29
N PHE A 153 -12.55 -29.44 -41.29
CA PHE A 153 -12.45 -30.30 -40.09
C PHE A 153 -12.34 -31.80 -40.39
N GLN A 154 -11.68 -32.16 -41.50
CA GLN A 154 -11.41 -33.55 -41.85
C GLN A 154 -10.71 -34.29 -40.71
N THR A 155 -11.17 -35.50 -40.44
CA THR A 155 -10.57 -36.44 -39.48
C THR A 155 -10.00 -37.63 -40.26
N GLY A 156 -8.88 -38.20 -39.78
CA GLY A 156 -8.18 -39.26 -40.49
C GLY A 156 -7.13 -38.79 -41.50
N THR A 157 -6.65 -39.71 -42.33
CA THR A 157 -5.62 -39.48 -43.36
C THR A 157 -6.16 -38.59 -44.47
N PRO A 158 -5.41 -37.57 -44.94
CA PRO A 158 -5.88 -36.72 -46.02
C PRO A 158 -6.06 -37.53 -47.31
N LYS A 159 -7.04 -37.16 -48.13
CA LYS A 159 -7.30 -37.82 -49.42
C LYS A 159 -6.03 -37.79 -50.28
N GLY A 160 -5.46 -38.96 -50.58
CA GLY A 160 -4.25 -39.12 -51.38
C GLY A 160 -2.92 -39.12 -50.61
N ALA A 161 -2.92 -39.24 -49.27
CA ALA A 161 -1.66 -39.36 -48.51
C ALA A 161 -0.98 -40.73 -48.75
N ARG A 162 0.34 -40.71 -48.96
CA ARG A 162 1.19 -41.90 -49.17
C ARG A 162 1.64 -42.55 -47.84
N GLY A 163 0.76 -42.64 -46.85
CA GLY A 163 1.05 -43.22 -45.52
C GLY A 163 0.20 -44.46 -45.22
N PRO A 164 0.58 -45.30 -44.24
CA PRO A 164 -0.24 -46.47 -43.88
C PRO A 164 -1.62 -45.99 -43.40
N GLU A 165 -2.67 -46.51 -44.02
CA GLU A 165 -4.06 -46.28 -43.60
C GLU A 165 -4.22 -46.80 -42.17
N SER A 166 -4.59 -45.91 -41.25
CA SER A 166 -4.95 -46.32 -39.89
C SER A 166 -6.20 -47.19 -39.97
N GLN A 167 -6.07 -48.46 -39.57
CA GLN A 167 -7.17 -49.41 -39.41
C GLN A 167 -8.28 -48.87 -38.50
#